data_AF-A0AAN9Q3K1-F1
#
_entry.id   AF-A0AAN9Q3K1-F1
#
_cell.length_a   1.000
_cell.length_b   1.000
_cell.length_c   1.000
_cell.angle_alpha   90.00
_cell.angle_beta   90.00
_cell.angle_gamma   90.00
#
_symmetry.space_group_name_H-M   'P 1'
#
loop_
_entity.id
_entity.type
_entity.pdbx_description
1 polymer ?
#
loop_
_entity_poly.entity_id
_entity_poly.type
_entity_poly.pdbx_seq_one_letter_code
_entity_poly.pdbx_strand_id
1 'polypeptide(L)'
;MEEGLFCQWSVFRSVLAILQWWAFNVTVIIINKWIFQKLDFKFPLSVSCIHFICSAIGGYVVIKVLKLKPLISVDPEDRWRRIFPMSFVFCINIVLGNVSLRYIPVSFMQTIKSFTPATTVILQWLVWRKYFDWRIWASLIPIVGGILLTSVTELSFNVFGFCAALFGCLATSTKTILAESLLHGYKFDSINTVYYMAPFATMILAIPAMLLEGNGVLEWLSTHPYPWSALIIIFSSGVLAFCLNFSIFYVIHSTTAVTFNVAGNLKVAVAVLVSWLIFRNPISYLNAVGCGVTLVGCTFYGYVRHILSQQPPVPGTPRTPRTPRSKMELLPLVNDKLDDKV
;
A
#
# COMPACT_ATOMS: atom_id res chain seq x y z
N MET A 1 13.54 33.88 15.11
CA MET A 1 13.35 34.00 13.64
C MET A 1 13.94 32.79 12.91
N GLU A 2 15.09 32.26 13.33
CA GLU A 2 15.67 31.03 12.77
C GLU A 2 14.83 29.76 13.01
N GLU A 3 14.22 29.59 14.20
CA GLU A 3 13.35 28.43 14.47
C GLU A 3 12.13 28.33 13.55
N GLY A 4 11.57 29.49 13.15
CA GLY A 4 10.47 29.56 12.18
C GLY A 4 10.89 29.14 10.78
N LEU A 5 12.11 29.52 10.36
CA LEU A 5 12.69 29.16 9.06
C LEU A 5 13.03 27.66 9.00
N PHE A 6 13.60 27.09 10.07
CA PHE A 6 13.87 25.66 10.18
C PHE A 6 12.58 24.83 10.17
N CYS A 7 11.53 25.31 10.85
CA CYS A 7 10.20 24.68 10.81
C CYS A 7 9.63 24.70 9.38
N GLN A 8 9.70 25.84 8.69
CA GLN A 8 9.25 25.99 7.31
C GLN A 8 10.02 25.06 6.34
N TRP A 9 11.34 24.93 6.53
CA TRP A 9 12.19 24.10 5.69
C TRP A 9 11.93 22.60 5.88
N SER A 10 11.66 22.16 7.11
CA SER A 10 11.27 20.77 7.41
C SER A 10 9.88 20.42 6.83
N VAL A 11 8.92 21.35 6.93
CA VAL A 11 7.60 21.20 6.30
C VAL A 11 7.72 21.15 4.78
N PHE A 12 8.54 22.02 4.18
CA PHE A 12 8.77 22.03 2.73
C PHE A 12 9.37 20.71 2.25
N ARG A 13 10.37 20.16 2.95
CA ARG A 13 10.95 18.84 2.64
C ARG A 13 9.94 17.70 2.74
N SER A 14 9.08 17.75 3.75
CA SER A 14 8.01 16.77 3.95
C SER A 14 7.00 16.80 2.80
N VAL A 15 6.60 17.99 2.37
CA VAL A 15 5.70 18.17 1.22
C VAL A 15 6.35 17.68 -0.07
N LEU A 16 7.62 18.04 -0.32
CA LEU A 16 8.36 17.54 -1.49
C LEU A 16 8.48 16.01 -1.49
N ALA A 17 8.73 15.39 -0.33
CA ALA A 17 8.78 13.94 -0.21
C ALA A 17 7.43 13.28 -0.58
N ILE A 18 6.32 13.86 -0.12
CA ILE A 18 4.97 13.38 -0.45
C ILE A 18 4.68 13.54 -1.95
N LEU A 19 5.01 14.69 -2.53
CA LEU A 19 4.85 14.93 -3.96
C LEU A 19 5.68 13.97 -4.81
N GLN A 20 6.93 13.71 -4.41
CA GLN A 20 7.80 12.73 -5.05
C GLN A 20 7.20 11.32 -4.97
N TRP A 21 6.68 10.91 -3.81
CA TRP A 21 6.03 9.62 -3.64
C TRP A 21 4.80 9.47 -4.56
N TRP A 22 3.97 10.50 -4.65
CA TRP A 22 2.81 10.51 -5.53
C TRP A 22 3.21 10.50 -7.01
N ALA A 23 4.23 11.28 -7.38
CA ALA A 23 4.76 11.32 -8.74
C ALA A 23 5.27 9.93 -9.18
N PHE A 24 6.07 9.25 -8.34
CA PHE A 24 6.49 7.87 -8.64
C PHE A 24 5.31 6.92 -8.71
N ASN A 25 4.30 7.06 -7.84
CA ASN A 25 3.13 6.20 -7.89
C ASN A 25 2.32 6.35 -9.18
N VAL A 26 2.05 7.59 -9.59
CA VAL A 26 1.35 7.90 -10.84
C VAL A 26 2.17 7.42 -12.03
N THR A 27 3.49 7.65 -12.03
CA THR A 27 4.40 7.22 -13.11
C THR A 27 4.39 5.71 -13.28
N VAL A 28 4.48 4.94 -12.20
CA VAL A 28 4.39 3.47 -12.24
C VAL A 28 3.04 3.02 -12.80
N ILE A 29 1.94 3.66 -12.42
CA ILE A 29 0.60 3.34 -12.94
C ILE A 29 0.52 3.60 -14.45
N ILE A 30 1.02 4.75 -14.92
CA ILE A 30 1.00 5.14 -16.33
C ILE A 30 1.86 4.19 -17.16
N ILE A 31 3.08 3.88 -16.71
CA ILE A 31 3.97 2.96 -17.41
C ILE A 31 3.37 1.55 -17.44
N ASN A 32 2.79 1.07 -16.35
CA ASN A 32 2.10 -0.23 -16.35
C ASN A 32 0.96 -0.26 -17.38
N LYS A 33 0.15 0.80 -17.46
CA LYS A 33 -0.91 0.91 -18.49
C LYS A 33 -0.32 0.94 -19.90
N TRP A 34 0.78 1.64 -20.10
CA TRP A 34 1.47 1.71 -21.39
C TRP A 34 2.04 0.35 -21.80
N ILE A 35 2.64 -0.40 -20.87
CA ILE A 35 3.08 -1.79 -21.09
C ILE A 35 1.91 -2.67 -21.52
N PHE A 36 0.76 -2.59 -20.85
CA PHE A 36 -0.39 -3.43 -21.17
C PHE A 36 -1.12 -3.04 -22.47
N GLN A 37 -1.15 -1.75 -22.83
CA GLN A 37 -1.97 -1.26 -23.95
C GLN A 37 -1.18 -0.88 -25.20
N LYS A 38 0.05 -0.39 -25.07
CA LYS A 38 0.88 0.08 -26.20
C LYS A 38 1.93 -0.94 -26.61
N LEU A 39 2.56 -1.61 -25.64
CA LEU A 39 3.43 -2.75 -25.93
C LEU A 39 2.67 -4.06 -26.13
N ASP A 40 1.35 -4.07 -25.90
CA ASP A 40 0.50 -5.28 -25.93
C ASP A 40 1.02 -6.43 -25.04
N PHE A 41 1.82 -6.11 -24.01
CA PHE A 41 2.40 -7.10 -23.12
C PHE A 41 1.38 -7.48 -22.03
N LYS A 42 0.40 -8.31 -22.37
CA LYS A 42 -0.77 -8.64 -21.52
C LYS A 42 -0.46 -9.67 -20.41
N PHE A 43 0.70 -9.56 -19.75
CA PHE A 43 1.22 -10.52 -18.78
C PHE A 43 1.50 -9.85 -17.41
N PRO A 44 0.45 -9.51 -16.63
CA PRO A 44 0.60 -8.75 -15.40
C PRO A 44 1.33 -9.47 -14.28
N LEU A 45 1.30 -10.82 -14.22
CA LEU A 45 2.07 -11.57 -13.22
C LEU A 45 3.57 -11.50 -13.52
N SER A 46 3.94 -11.56 -14.80
CA SER A 46 5.32 -11.45 -15.27
C SER A 46 5.89 -10.06 -14.99
N VAL A 47 5.14 -8.98 -15.25
CA VAL A 47 5.55 -7.61 -14.88
C VAL A 47 5.73 -7.48 -13.36
N SER A 48 4.80 -8.03 -12.57
CA SER A 48 4.89 -7.98 -11.11
C SER A 48 6.13 -8.72 -10.59
N CYS A 49 6.46 -9.87 -11.19
CA CYS A 49 7.67 -10.63 -10.88
C CYS A 49 8.94 -9.79 -11.11
N ILE A 50 9.03 -9.09 -12.24
CA ILE A 50 10.14 -8.18 -12.55
C ILE A 50 10.23 -7.05 -11.52
N HIS A 51 9.11 -6.47 -11.10
CA HIS A 51 9.09 -5.43 -10.06
C HIS A 51 9.66 -5.91 -8.73
N PHE A 52 9.34 -7.15 -8.31
CA PHE A 52 9.90 -7.74 -7.11
C PHE A 52 11.37 -8.09 -7.25
N ILE A 53 11.81 -8.59 -8.41
CA ILE A 53 13.23 -8.85 -8.68
C ILE A 53 14.03 -7.54 -8.57
N CYS A 54 13.60 -6.49 -9.26
CA CYS A 54 14.23 -5.17 -9.18
C CYS A 54 14.21 -4.62 -7.74
N SER A 55 13.11 -4.81 -7.00
CA SER A 55 13.01 -4.38 -5.61
C SER A 55 13.93 -5.17 -4.66
N ALA A 56 14.12 -6.46 -4.89
CA ALA A 56 15.04 -7.31 -4.12
C ALA A 56 16.50 -6.88 -4.37
N ILE A 57 16.88 -6.68 -5.63
CA ILE A 57 18.22 -6.19 -6.02
C ILE A 57 18.46 -4.79 -5.44
N GLY A 58 17.51 -3.87 -5.61
CA GLY A 58 17.60 -2.51 -5.08
C GLY A 58 17.70 -2.48 -3.56
N GLY A 59 16.91 -3.29 -2.85
CA GLY A 59 16.99 -3.43 -1.40
C GLY A 59 18.35 -3.96 -0.95
N TYR A 60 18.90 -4.95 -1.67
CA TYR A 60 20.24 -5.49 -1.41
C TYR A 60 21.33 -4.42 -1.59
N VAL A 61 21.28 -3.67 -2.69
CA VAL A 61 22.24 -2.58 -2.97
C VAL A 61 22.18 -1.53 -1.87
N VAL A 62 20.99 -1.08 -1.47
CA VAL A 62 20.86 -0.04 -0.42
C VAL A 62 21.42 -0.47 0.93
N ILE A 63 21.18 -1.72 1.33
CA ILE A 63 21.57 -2.22 2.65
C ILE A 63 23.05 -2.66 2.68
N LYS A 64 23.49 -3.43 1.67
CA LYS A 64 24.82 -4.06 1.68
C LYS A 64 25.90 -3.20 1.02
N VAL A 65 25.56 -2.50 -0.06
CA VAL A 65 26.53 -1.70 -0.83
C VAL A 65 26.56 -0.27 -0.32
N LEU A 66 25.42 0.42 -0.32
CA LEU A 66 25.34 1.82 0.07
C LEU A 66 25.32 2.03 1.59
N LYS A 67 25.05 0.97 2.37
CA LYS A 67 24.98 1.00 3.85
C LYS A 67 24.13 2.16 4.41
N LEU A 68 23.11 2.60 3.68
CA LEU A 68 22.27 3.74 4.09
C LEU A 68 21.44 3.42 5.34
N LYS A 69 21.18 2.13 5.60
CA LYS A 69 20.51 1.64 6.80
C LYS A 69 21.16 0.36 7.32
N PRO A 70 21.22 0.17 8.65
CA PRO A 70 21.63 -1.09 9.23
C PRO A 70 20.62 -2.18 8.86
N LEU A 71 21.13 -3.35 8.49
CA LEU A 71 20.32 -4.54 8.30
C LEU A 71 19.79 -4.96 9.67
N ILE A 72 18.47 -4.99 9.81
CA ILE A 72 17.84 -5.55 11.00
C ILE A 72 17.85 -7.07 10.85
N SER A 73 18.69 -7.74 11.63
CA SER A 73 18.79 -9.19 11.62
C SER A 73 17.49 -9.82 12.11
N VAL A 74 16.92 -10.70 11.31
CA VAL A 74 15.76 -11.51 11.69
C VAL A 74 16.12 -12.97 11.66
N ASP A 75 15.73 -13.67 12.71
CA ASP A 75 15.96 -15.09 12.88
C ASP A 75 15.38 -15.87 11.69
N PRO A 76 16.09 -16.92 11.21
CA PRO A 76 15.60 -17.78 10.13
C PRO A 76 14.16 -18.28 10.35
N GLU A 77 13.81 -18.61 11.59
CA GLU A 77 12.49 -19.11 11.96
C GLU A 77 11.39 -18.05 11.80
N ASP A 78 11.63 -16.81 12.24
CA ASP A 78 10.67 -15.71 12.07
C ASP A 78 10.57 -15.21 10.64
N ARG A 79 11.65 -15.33 9.84
CA ARG A 79 11.58 -15.11 8.38
C ARG A 79 10.56 -16.03 7.74
N TRP A 80 10.57 -17.32 8.09
CA TRP A 80 9.61 -18.28 7.57
C TRP A 80 8.22 -18.16 8.19
N ARG A 81 8.11 -17.92 9.50
CA ARG A 81 6.80 -17.89 10.18
C ARG A 81 6.04 -16.58 10.02
N ARG A 82 6.71 -15.45 9.80
CA ARG A 82 6.07 -14.13 9.74
C ARG A 82 6.18 -13.47 8.37
N ILE A 83 7.36 -13.50 7.74
CA ILE A 83 7.60 -12.78 6.47
C ILE A 83 7.05 -13.56 5.28
N PHE A 84 7.20 -14.88 5.25
CA PHE A 84 6.67 -15.70 4.17
C PHE A 84 5.13 -15.62 4.05
N PRO A 85 4.32 -15.78 5.11
CA PRO A 85 2.86 -15.60 5.01
C PRO A 85 2.45 -14.19 4.55
N MET A 86 3.15 -13.15 5.01
CA MET A 86 2.92 -11.78 4.55
C MET A 86 3.19 -11.63 3.05
N SER A 87 4.29 -12.22 2.56
CA SER A 87 4.66 -12.22 1.14
C SER A 87 3.64 -12.99 0.30
N PHE A 88 3.20 -14.14 0.78
CA PHE A 88 2.18 -14.98 0.14
C PHE A 88 0.84 -14.25 0.00
N VAL A 89 0.35 -13.66 1.09
CA VAL A 89 -0.88 -12.86 1.08
C VAL A 89 -0.75 -11.67 0.13
N PHE A 90 0.43 -11.05 0.03
CA PHE A 90 0.65 -9.97 -0.94
C PHE A 90 0.59 -10.45 -2.39
N CYS A 91 1.16 -11.62 -2.69
CA CYS A 91 1.09 -12.22 -4.02
C CYS A 91 -0.36 -12.54 -4.40
N ILE A 92 -1.12 -13.14 -3.47
CA ILE A 92 -2.56 -13.37 -3.65
C ILE A 92 -3.30 -12.07 -3.96
N ASN A 93 -3.01 -10.99 -3.22
CA ASN A 93 -3.63 -9.69 -3.47
C ASN A 93 -3.35 -9.16 -4.89
N ILE A 94 -2.13 -9.33 -5.39
CA ILE A 94 -1.76 -8.93 -6.76
C ILE A 94 -2.54 -9.75 -7.78
N VAL A 95 -2.56 -11.07 -7.63
CA VAL A 95 -3.29 -11.98 -8.53
C VAL A 95 -4.77 -11.64 -8.55
N LEU A 96 -5.42 -11.55 -7.38
CA LEU A 96 -6.84 -11.23 -7.26
C LEU A 96 -7.16 -9.82 -7.79
N GLY A 97 -6.27 -8.86 -7.57
CA GLY A 97 -6.37 -7.52 -8.15
C GLY A 97 -6.40 -7.55 -9.67
N ASN A 98 -5.47 -8.28 -10.29
CA ASN A 98 -5.40 -8.41 -11.75
C ASN A 98 -6.60 -9.18 -12.31
N VAL A 99 -7.03 -10.25 -11.63
CA VAL A 99 -8.23 -11.01 -11.99
C VAL A 99 -9.46 -10.10 -11.92
N SER A 100 -9.63 -9.29 -10.88
CA SER A 100 -10.77 -8.39 -10.76
C SER A 100 -10.84 -7.39 -11.93
N LEU A 101 -9.70 -6.82 -12.32
CA LEU A 101 -9.61 -5.84 -13.42
C LEU A 101 -10.00 -6.42 -14.79
N ARG A 102 -10.00 -7.76 -14.95
CA ARG A 102 -10.48 -8.41 -16.18
C ARG A 102 -12.01 -8.35 -16.30
N TYR A 103 -12.73 -8.25 -15.20
CA TYR A 103 -14.18 -8.34 -15.15
C TYR A 103 -14.87 -7.04 -14.73
N ILE A 104 -14.17 -6.17 -13.99
CA ILE A 104 -14.72 -4.91 -13.52
C ILE A 104 -13.86 -3.70 -13.90
N PRO A 105 -14.46 -2.51 -14.11
CA PRO A 105 -13.73 -1.29 -14.40
C PRO A 105 -12.78 -0.87 -13.27
N VAL A 106 -11.69 -0.17 -13.63
CA VAL A 106 -10.67 0.32 -12.68
C VAL A 106 -11.27 1.23 -11.61
N SER A 107 -12.23 2.10 -11.99
CA SER A 107 -12.94 3.00 -11.07
C SER A 107 -13.69 2.20 -9.99
N PHE A 108 -14.47 1.19 -10.40
CA PHE A 108 -15.22 0.34 -9.47
C PHE A 108 -14.28 -0.46 -8.56
N MET A 109 -13.18 -1.00 -9.11
CA MET A 109 -12.16 -1.69 -8.32
C MET A 109 -11.52 -0.78 -7.25
N GLN A 110 -11.23 0.47 -7.59
CA GLN A 110 -10.67 1.45 -6.65
C GLN A 110 -11.68 1.84 -5.55
N THR A 111 -12.97 1.94 -5.88
CA THR A 111 -14.02 2.14 -4.89
C THR A 111 -14.11 0.96 -3.92
N ILE A 112 -14.08 -0.29 -4.44
CA ILE A 112 -14.03 -1.49 -3.58
C ILE A 112 -12.77 -1.49 -2.71
N LYS A 113 -11.60 -1.08 -3.21
CA LYS A 113 -10.38 -0.98 -2.40
C LYS A 113 -10.49 0.02 -1.25
N SER A 114 -11.34 1.03 -1.37
CA SER A 114 -11.62 1.96 -0.27
C SER A 114 -12.35 1.28 0.89
N PHE A 115 -12.84 0.04 0.71
CA PHE A 115 -13.36 -0.84 1.77
C PHE A 115 -12.29 -1.39 2.71
N THR A 116 -11.02 -1.38 2.30
CA THR A 116 -9.90 -2.01 3.04
C THR A 116 -9.88 -1.68 4.54
N PRO A 117 -10.15 -0.44 5.00
CA PRO A 117 -10.20 -0.13 6.42
C PRO A 117 -11.27 -0.91 7.18
N ALA A 118 -12.46 -1.08 6.59
CA ALA A 118 -13.56 -1.83 7.21
C ALA A 118 -13.21 -3.31 7.34
N THR A 119 -12.70 -3.93 6.27
CA THR A 119 -12.22 -5.33 6.32
C THR A 119 -11.07 -5.51 7.31
N THR A 120 -10.20 -4.50 7.46
CA THR A 120 -9.10 -4.54 8.44
C THR A 120 -9.62 -4.57 9.88
N VAL A 121 -10.58 -3.71 10.24
CA VAL A 121 -11.16 -3.69 11.59
C VAL A 121 -11.90 -5.00 11.88
N ILE A 122 -12.70 -5.48 10.92
CA ILE A 122 -13.45 -6.74 11.06
C ILE A 122 -12.49 -7.91 11.27
N LEU A 123 -11.41 -8.01 10.48
CA LEU A 123 -10.40 -9.06 10.64
C LEU A 123 -9.66 -8.97 11.98
N GLN A 124 -9.26 -7.77 12.41
CA GLN A 124 -8.60 -7.59 13.70
C GLN A 124 -9.52 -7.96 14.88
N TRP A 125 -10.82 -7.70 14.76
CA TRP A 125 -11.82 -8.11 15.74
C TRP A 125 -12.07 -9.63 15.71
N LEU A 126 -12.23 -10.23 14.53
CA LEU A 126 -12.56 -11.66 14.39
C LEU A 126 -11.37 -12.59 14.72
N VAL A 127 -10.20 -12.29 14.16
CA VAL A 127 -9.01 -13.16 14.23
C VAL A 127 -8.19 -12.90 15.49
N TRP A 128 -7.96 -11.63 15.82
CA TRP A 128 -7.13 -11.22 16.97
C TRP A 128 -7.94 -10.81 18.21
N ARG A 129 -9.28 -10.84 18.14
CA ARG A 129 -10.17 -10.42 19.25
C ARG A 129 -9.82 -9.04 19.82
N LYS A 130 -9.37 -8.12 18.96
CA LYS A 130 -9.13 -6.72 19.35
C LYS A 130 -10.46 -5.99 19.50
N TYR A 131 -10.66 -5.33 20.64
CA TYR A 131 -11.80 -4.45 20.87
C TYR A 131 -11.53 -3.06 20.29
N PHE A 132 -12.55 -2.49 19.65
CA PHE A 132 -12.52 -1.14 19.07
C PHE A 132 -13.60 -0.28 19.71
N ASP A 133 -13.33 1.02 19.82
CA ASP A 133 -14.30 2.02 20.28
C ASP A 133 -15.51 2.05 19.32
N TRP A 134 -16.71 2.28 19.86
CA TRP A 134 -17.94 2.36 19.09
C TRP A 134 -17.87 3.40 17.96
N ARG A 135 -17.11 4.49 18.15
CA ARG A 135 -16.88 5.51 17.11
C ARG A 135 -16.24 4.93 15.85
N ILE A 136 -15.35 3.93 16.00
CA ILE A 136 -14.73 3.24 14.87
C ILE A 136 -15.80 2.48 14.09
N TRP A 137 -16.65 1.72 14.78
CA TRP A 137 -17.77 1.01 14.14
C TRP A 137 -18.74 1.95 13.42
N ALA A 138 -19.09 3.07 14.04
CA ALA A 138 -19.94 4.09 13.43
C ALA A 138 -19.32 4.66 12.14
N SER A 139 -17.99 4.86 12.12
CA SER A 139 -17.28 5.36 10.92
C SER A 139 -17.22 4.35 9.76
N LEU A 140 -17.47 3.06 10.00
CA LEU A 140 -17.52 2.03 8.95
C LEU A 140 -18.85 2.00 8.20
N ILE A 141 -19.95 2.45 8.82
CA ILE A 141 -21.30 2.49 8.24
C ILE A 141 -21.31 3.21 6.88
N PRO A 142 -20.80 4.45 6.74
CA PRO A 142 -20.78 5.13 5.44
C PRO A 142 -19.88 4.42 4.42
N ILE A 143 -18.78 3.78 4.85
CA ILE A 143 -17.90 3.04 3.94
C ILE A 143 -18.65 1.85 3.33
N VAL A 144 -19.25 1.00 4.18
CA VAL A 144 -20.03 -0.17 3.76
C VAL A 144 -21.22 0.25 2.90
N GLY A 145 -21.99 1.25 3.36
CA GLY A 145 -23.16 1.76 2.66
C GLY A 145 -22.82 2.33 1.28
N GLY A 146 -21.74 3.10 1.17
CA GLY A 146 -21.29 3.66 -0.10
C GLY A 146 -20.88 2.59 -1.10
N ILE A 147 -20.21 1.51 -0.66
CA ILE A 147 -19.83 0.40 -1.53
C ILE A 147 -21.04 -0.41 -1.96
N LEU A 148 -21.99 -0.68 -1.06
CA LEU A 148 -23.25 -1.34 -1.41
C LEU A 148 -24.01 -0.54 -2.46
N LEU A 149 -24.17 0.77 -2.25
CA LEU A 149 -24.82 1.65 -3.21
C LEU A 149 -24.09 1.66 -4.56
N THR A 150 -22.76 1.78 -4.55
CA THR A 150 -21.94 1.73 -5.77
C THR A 150 -22.11 0.40 -6.49
N SER A 151 -22.10 -0.72 -5.77
CA SER A 151 -22.19 -2.07 -6.35
C SER A 151 -23.54 -2.35 -6.99
N VAL A 152 -24.63 -1.90 -6.37
CA VAL A 152 -26.00 -2.06 -6.90
C VAL A 152 -26.24 -1.18 -8.14
N THR A 153 -25.51 -0.07 -8.26
CA THR A 153 -25.71 0.94 -9.31
C THR A 153 -24.61 0.93 -10.38
N GLU A 154 -23.72 -0.06 -10.33
CA GLU A 154 -22.65 -0.24 -11.30
C GLU A 154 -23.17 -0.92 -12.57
N LEU A 155 -22.97 -0.27 -13.72
CA LEU A 155 -23.49 -0.75 -15.01
C LEU A 155 -22.70 -1.96 -15.51
N SER A 156 -21.41 -2.03 -15.19
CA SER A 156 -20.53 -3.15 -15.55
C SER A 156 -20.30 -4.09 -14.37
N PHE A 157 -21.33 -4.32 -13.54
CA PHE A 157 -21.21 -5.19 -12.39
C PHE A 157 -21.03 -6.64 -12.82
N ASN A 158 -19.93 -7.25 -12.38
CA ASN A 158 -19.66 -8.67 -12.54
C ASN A 158 -19.38 -9.30 -11.18
N VAL A 159 -20.18 -10.29 -10.78
CA VAL A 159 -20.06 -10.95 -9.47
C VAL A 159 -18.68 -11.57 -9.25
N PHE A 160 -18.11 -12.21 -10.27
CA PHE A 160 -16.79 -12.83 -10.15
C PHE A 160 -15.70 -11.78 -9.94
N GLY A 161 -15.72 -10.69 -10.73
CA GLY A 161 -14.82 -9.56 -10.56
C GLY A 161 -14.95 -8.87 -9.20
N PHE A 162 -16.20 -8.69 -8.74
CA PHE A 162 -16.51 -8.13 -7.43
C PHE A 162 -16.00 -9.01 -6.28
N CYS A 163 -16.26 -10.32 -6.32
CA CYS A 163 -15.76 -11.26 -5.32
C CYS A 163 -14.22 -11.29 -5.31
N ALA A 164 -13.57 -11.31 -6.48
CA ALA A 164 -12.12 -11.24 -6.57
C ALA A 164 -11.57 -9.94 -5.95
N ALA A 165 -12.23 -8.80 -6.19
CA ALA A 165 -11.86 -7.52 -5.57
C ALA A 165 -12.06 -7.51 -4.05
N LEU A 166 -13.14 -8.10 -3.53
CA LEU A 166 -13.39 -8.24 -2.10
C LEU A 166 -12.35 -9.14 -1.41
N PHE A 167 -12.04 -10.31 -1.99
CA PHE A 167 -10.96 -11.16 -1.49
C PHE A 167 -9.60 -10.46 -1.58
N GLY A 168 -9.36 -9.64 -2.62
CA GLY A 168 -8.20 -8.75 -2.71
C GLY A 168 -8.15 -7.73 -1.56
N CYS A 169 -9.29 -7.17 -1.16
CA CYS A 169 -9.36 -6.26 0.00
C CYS A 169 -9.07 -6.99 1.32
N LEU A 170 -9.57 -8.22 1.49
CA LEU A 170 -9.24 -9.08 2.63
C LEU A 170 -7.74 -9.40 2.66
N ALA A 171 -7.15 -9.78 1.53
CA ALA A 171 -5.71 -10.02 1.42
C ALA A 171 -4.90 -8.75 1.71
N THR A 172 -5.32 -7.59 1.19
CA THR A 172 -4.69 -6.29 1.49
C THR A 172 -4.74 -5.99 2.99
N SER A 173 -5.89 -6.23 3.63
CA SER A 173 -6.10 -6.02 5.07
C SER A 173 -5.20 -6.93 5.90
N THR A 174 -5.21 -8.23 5.61
CA THR A 174 -4.35 -9.23 6.26
C THR A 174 -2.88 -8.88 6.10
N LYS A 175 -2.44 -8.51 4.89
CA LYS A 175 -1.06 -8.06 4.64
C LYS A 175 -0.72 -6.84 5.49
N THR A 176 -1.61 -5.85 5.57
CA THR A 176 -1.38 -4.63 6.36
C THR A 176 -1.26 -4.94 7.85
N ILE A 177 -2.08 -5.86 8.37
CA ILE A 177 -2.02 -6.31 9.77
C ILE A 177 -0.70 -7.06 10.04
N LEU A 178 -0.32 -7.98 9.16
CA LEU A 178 0.94 -8.73 9.27
C LEU A 178 2.15 -7.78 9.17
N ALA A 179 2.11 -6.81 8.25
CA ALA A 179 3.13 -5.78 8.12
C ALA A 179 3.27 -4.97 9.41
N GLU A 180 2.16 -4.48 9.96
CA GLU A 180 2.13 -3.72 11.22
C GLU A 180 2.72 -4.54 12.37
N SER A 181 2.34 -5.81 12.49
CA SER A 181 2.90 -6.73 13.50
C SER A 181 4.42 -6.91 13.36
N LEU A 182 4.90 -7.07 12.13
CA LEU A 182 6.32 -7.26 11.83
C LEU A 182 7.14 -5.99 12.10
N LEU A 183 6.61 -4.81 11.71
CA LEU A 183 7.21 -3.51 12.02
C LEU A 183 7.32 -3.29 13.53
N HIS A 184 6.30 -3.63 14.31
CA HIS A 184 6.34 -3.48 15.77
C HIS A 184 7.26 -4.49 16.47
N GLY A 185 7.40 -5.71 15.95
CA GLY A 185 8.26 -6.75 16.54
C GLY A 185 9.75 -6.48 16.39
N TYR A 186 10.20 -6.08 15.20
CA TYR A 186 11.63 -5.93 14.87
C TYR A 186 12.07 -4.47 14.68
N LYS A 187 11.19 -3.49 14.92
CA LYS A 187 11.40 -2.07 14.52
C LYS A 187 11.76 -1.97 13.03
N PHE A 188 11.11 -2.79 12.19
CA PHE A 188 11.44 -2.83 10.77
C PHE A 188 11.13 -1.50 10.08
N ASP A 189 12.03 -1.18 9.16
CA ASP A 189 11.87 -0.10 8.20
C ASP A 189 11.20 -0.65 6.93
N SER A 190 10.54 0.20 6.13
CA SER A 190 10.00 -0.12 4.82
C SER A 190 11.06 -0.74 3.89
N ILE A 191 12.32 -0.25 3.89
CA ILE A 191 13.39 -0.84 3.07
C ILE A 191 13.78 -2.23 3.54
N ASN A 192 13.98 -2.43 4.85
CA ASN A 192 14.28 -3.74 5.42
C ASN A 192 13.13 -4.74 5.17
N THR A 193 11.88 -4.26 5.24
CA THR A 193 10.69 -5.05 4.91
C THR A 193 10.72 -5.51 3.46
N VAL A 194 10.98 -4.61 2.51
CA VAL A 194 11.07 -4.93 1.08
C VAL A 194 12.23 -5.89 0.80
N TYR A 195 13.39 -5.70 1.45
CA TYR A 195 14.54 -6.59 1.31
C TYR A 195 14.22 -8.05 1.66
N TYR A 196 13.49 -8.28 2.76
CA TYR A 196 13.12 -9.64 3.16
C TYR A 196 11.92 -10.18 2.39
N MET A 197 10.94 -9.34 2.05
CA MET A 197 9.70 -9.74 1.41
C MET A 197 9.86 -10.01 -0.10
N ALA A 198 10.61 -9.16 -0.82
CA ALA A 198 10.67 -9.20 -2.27
C ALA A 198 11.20 -10.54 -2.84
N PRO A 199 12.26 -11.17 -2.28
CA PRO A 199 12.73 -12.48 -2.76
C PRO A 199 11.68 -13.59 -2.61
N PHE A 200 10.97 -13.64 -1.47
CA PHE A 200 9.90 -14.62 -1.28
C PHE A 200 8.72 -14.36 -2.23
N ALA A 201 8.35 -13.09 -2.42
CA ALA A 201 7.30 -12.71 -3.35
C ALA A 201 7.64 -13.10 -4.79
N THR A 202 8.89 -12.90 -5.22
CA THR A 202 9.38 -13.37 -6.53
C THR A 202 9.22 -14.88 -6.66
N MET A 203 9.67 -15.66 -5.66
CA MET A 203 9.56 -17.13 -5.70
C MET A 203 8.11 -17.61 -5.80
N ILE A 204 7.20 -16.98 -5.04
CA ILE A 204 5.77 -17.32 -5.03
C ILE A 204 5.10 -16.94 -6.36
N LEU A 205 5.41 -15.78 -6.92
CA LEU A 205 4.81 -15.29 -8.18
C LEU A 205 5.45 -15.88 -9.44
N ALA A 206 6.71 -16.33 -9.38
CA ALA A 206 7.39 -16.92 -10.52
C ALA A 206 6.68 -18.18 -11.02
N ILE A 207 6.18 -19.03 -10.11
CA ILE A 207 5.47 -20.26 -10.47
C ILE A 207 4.20 -19.95 -11.30
N PRO A 208 3.21 -19.17 -10.82
CA PRO A 208 2.02 -18.86 -11.60
C PRO A 208 2.34 -17.99 -12.83
N ALA A 209 3.36 -17.12 -12.80
CA ALA A 209 3.79 -16.37 -13.98
C ALA A 209 4.29 -17.30 -15.09
N MET A 210 5.15 -18.27 -14.77
CA MET A 210 5.64 -19.24 -15.75
C MET A 210 4.53 -20.16 -16.26
N LEU A 211 3.66 -20.66 -15.38
CA LEU A 211 2.61 -21.61 -15.76
C LEU A 211 1.46 -20.98 -16.56
N LEU A 212 1.05 -19.75 -16.22
CA LEU A 212 -0.12 -19.11 -16.83
C LEU A 212 0.26 -18.17 -17.98
N GLU A 213 1.40 -17.49 -17.89
CA GLU A 213 1.81 -16.44 -18.83
C GLU A 213 3.08 -16.81 -19.62
N GLY A 214 3.84 -17.82 -19.18
CA GLY A 214 5.17 -18.12 -19.72
C GLY A 214 5.19 -18.36 -21.24
N ASN A 215 4.30 -19.22 -21.76
CA ASN A 215 4.21 -19.47 -23.20
C ASN A 215 3.86 -18.21 -23.99
N GLY A 216 2.94 -17.40 -23.47
CA GLY A 216 2.54 -16.14 -24.10
C GLY A 216 3.67 -15.11 -24.09
N VAL A 217 4.49 -15.06 -23.03
CA VAL A 217 5.66 -14.18 -22.96
C VAL A 217 6.70 -14.59 -24.00
N LEU A 218 6.97 -15.89 -24.17
CA LEU A 218 7.92 -16.39 -25.17
C LEU A 218 7.45 -16.07 -26.60
N GLU A 219 6.18 -16.31 -26.89
CA GLU A 219 5.57 -15.99 -28.19
C GLU A 219 5.57 -14.49 -28.46
N TRP A 220 5.25 -13.67 -27.45
CA TRP A 220 5.32 -12.22 -27.58
C TRP A 220 6.75 -11.76 -27.85
N LEU A 221 7.76 -12.33 -27.18
CA LEU A 221 9.17 -11.99 -27.40
C LEU A 221 9.65 -12.32 -28.82
N SER A 222 9.14 -13.39 -29.44
CA SER A 222 9.53 -13.78 -30.79
C SER A 222 8.78 -13.01 -31.88
N THR A 223 7.57 -12.53 -31.60
CA THR A 223 6.69 -11.85 -32.58
C THR A 223 6.75 -10.33 -32.52
N HIS A 224 7.15 -9.75 -31.39
CA HIS A 224 7.18 -8.29 -31.24
C HIS A 224 8.30 -7.66 -32.10
N PRO A 225 8.05 -6.55 -32.81
CA PRO A 225 9.03 -5.97 -33.75
C PRO A 225 10.28 -5.39 -33.07
N TYR A 226 10.17 -4.91 -31.83
CA TYR A 226 11.28 -4.31 -31.08
C TYR A 226 11.36 -4.82 -29.63
N PRO A 227 11.63 -6.13 -29.41
CA PRO A 227 11.50 -6.77 -28.11
C PRO A 227 12.49 -6.21 -27.09
N TRP A 228 13.70 -5.83 -27.51
CA TRP A 228 14.72 -5.25 -26.65
C TRP A 228 14.31 -3.90 -26.07
N SER A 229 13.77 -3.00 -26.90
CA SER A 229 13.28 -1.69 -26.44
C SER A 229 12.15 -1.86 -25.42
N ALA A 230 11.25 -2.81 -25.66
CA ALA A 230 10.14 -3.09 -24.78
C ALA A 230 10.59 -3.72 -23.45
N LEU A 231 11.56 -4.63 -23.48
CA LEU A 231 12.19 -5.20 -22.28
C LEU A 231 12.86 -4.12 -21.41
N ILE A 232 13.55 -3.15 -22.02
CA ILE A 232 14.13 -2.01 -21.30
C ILE A 232 13.02 -1.23 -20.57
N ILE A 233 11.88 -1.00 -21.23
CA ILE A 233 10.75 -0.28 -20.63
C ILE A 233 10.15 -1.09 -19.47
N ILE A 234 9.94 -2.40 -19.65
CA ILE A 234 9.44 -3.28 -18.59
C ILE A 234 10.42 -3.30 -17.40
N PHE A 235 11.73 -3.43 -17.64
CA PHE A 235 12.73 -3.39 -16.57
C PHE A 235 12.78 -2.02 -15.88
N SER A 236 12.70 -0.92 -16.64
CA SER A 236 12.63 0.44 -16.09
C SER A 236 11.42 0.63 -15.18
N SER A 237 10.28 -0.01 -15.49
CA SER A 237 9.10 -0.01 -14.62
C SER A 237 9.37 -0.70 -13.28
N GLY A 238 10.18 -1.76 -13.27
CA GLY A 238 10.61 -2.45 -12.05
C GLY A 238 11.57 -1.60 -11.21
N VAL A 239 12.49 -0.87 -11.85
CA VAL A 239 13.36 0.10 -11.16
C VAL A 239 12.52 1.21 -10.54
N LEU A 240 11.52 1.74 -11.25
CA LEU A 240 10.60 2.75 -10.72
C LEU A 240 9.76 2.22 -9.55
N ALA A 241 9.35 0.95 -9.58
CA ALA A 241 8.69 0.31 -8.45
C ALA A 241 9.60 0.25 -7.20
N PHE A 242 10.89 -0.01 -7.38
CA PHE A 242 11.87 0.10 -6.30
C PHE A 242 12.04 1.56 -5.82
N CYS A 243 12.19 2.52 -6.72
CA CYS A 243 12.26 3.95 -6.37
C CYS A 243 11.02 4.41 -5.60
N LEU A 244 9.84 3.90 -5.94
CA LEU A 244 8.61 4.14 -5.20
C LEU A 244 8.68 3.61 -3.77
N ASN A 245 9.19 2.39 -3.56
CA ASN A 245 9.38 1.82 -2.22
C ASN A 245 10.38 2.64 -1.41
N PHE A 246 11.46 3.10 -2.04
CA PHE A 246 12.43 4.00 -1.41
C PHE A 246 11.80 5.36 -1.05
N SER A 247 10.95 5.91 -1.92
CA SER A 247 10.22 7.15 -1.66
C SER A 247 9.23 7.01 -0.51
N ILE A 248 8.55 5.86 -0.37
CA ILE A 248 7.68 5.56 0.79
C ILE A 248 8.50 5.61 2.08
N PHE A 249 9.66 4.95 2.10
CA PHE A 249 10.57 5.03 3.22
C PHE A 249 10.95 6.48 3.54
N TYR A 250 11.33 7.26 2.53
CA TYR A 250 11.74 8.64 2.71
C TYR A 250 10.62 9.52 3.31
N VAL A 251 9.37 9.31 2.89
CA VAL A 251 8.20 9.98 3.48
C VAL A 251 8.00 9.55 4.92
N ILE A 252 8.04 8.25 5.23
CA ILE A 252 7.88 7.75 6.60
C ILE A 252 8.96 8.34 7.52
N HIS A 253 10.18 8.51 7.01
CA HIS A 253 11.28 9.09 7.77
C HIS A 253 11.14 10.61 7.96
N SER A 254 10.63 11.32 6.96
CA SER A 254 10.55 12.78 6.97
C SER A 254 9.24 13.32 7.57
N THR A 255 8.22 12.46 7.74
CA THR A 255 6.89 12.85 8.18
C THR A 255 6.42 12.05 9.40
N THR A 256 5.41 12.56 10.10
CA THR A 256 4.79 11.82 11.19
C THR A 256 3.89 10.70 10.65
N ALA A 257 3.64 9.68 11.47
CA ALA A 257 2.71 8.61 11.14
C ALA A 257 1.30 9.14 10.78
N VAL A 258 0.90 10.27 11.36
CA VAL A 258 -0.36 10.96 11.05
C VAL A 258 -0.35 11.50 9.62
N THR A 259 0.67 12.29 9.28
CA THR A 259 0.82 12.90 7.96
C THR A 259 0.91 11.84 6.86
N PHE A 260 1.65 10.75 7.09
CA PHE A 260 1.72 9.62 6.16
C PHE A 260 0.34 8.99 5.91
N ASN A 261 -0.44 8.76 6.97
CA ASN A 261 -1.79 8.18 6.85
C ASN A 261 -2.76 9.13 6.13
N VAL A 262 -2.72 10.42 6.43
CA VAL A 262 -3.56 11.43 5.75
C VAL A 262 -3.20 11.54 4.27
N ALA A 263 -1.90 11.62 3.94
CA ALA A 263 -1.43 11.64 2.56
C ALA A 263 -1.81 10.34 1.80
N GLY A 264 -1.78 9.19 2.48
CA GLY A 264 -2.27 7.92 1.95
C GLY A 264 -3.77 7.92 1.64
N ASN A 265 -4.60 8.45 2.54
CA ASN A 265 -6.05 8.59 2.30
C ASN A 265 -6.35 9.54 1.14
N LEU A 266 -5.65 10.67 1.08
CA LEU A 266 -5.81 11.64 0.00
C LEU A 266 -5.39 11.05 -1.35
N LYS A 267 -4.31 10.28 -1.39
CA LYS A 267 -3.89 9.51 -2.56
C LYS A 267 -5.00 8.58 -3.07
N VAL A 268 -5.71 7.88 -2.19
CA VAL A 268 -6.82 6.99 -2.58
C VAL A 268 -7.95 7.79 -3.22
N ALA A 269 -8.33 8.93 -2.64
CA ALA A 269 -9.35 9.82 -3.20
C ALA A 269 -8.95 10.36 -4.58
N VAL A 270 -7.71 10.83 -4.73
CA VAL A 270 -7.16 11.30 -6.01
C VAL A 270 -7.15 10.16 -7.04
N ALA A 271 -6.77 8.95 -6.65
CA ALA A 271 -6.76 7.80 -7.56
C ALA A 271 -8.16 7.45 -8.09
N VAL A 272 -9.21 7.56 -7.26
CA VAL A 272 -10.61 7.39 -7.72
C VAL A 272 -10.97 8.47 -8.74
N LEU A 273 -10.71 9.74 -8.42
CA LEU A 273 -11.03 10.88 -9.30
C LEU A 273 -10.31 10.79 -10.64
N VAL A 274 -9.00 10.50 -10.62
CA VAL A 274 -8.18 10.35 -11.83
C VAL A 274 -8.63 9.17 -12.66
N SER A 275 -8.97 8.04 -12.02
CA SER A 275 -9.52 6.87 -12.75
C SER A 275 -10.83 7.22 -13.45
N TRP A 276 -11.71 7.98 -12.81
CA TRP A 276 -12.94 8.44 -13.45
C TRP A 276 -12.67 9.37 -14.65
N LEU A 277 -11.81 10.38 -14.46
CA LEU A 277 -11.47 11.36 -15.51
C LEU A 277 -10.81 10.73 -16.74
N ILE A 278 -9.90 9.76 -16.53
CA ILE A 278 -9.13 9.12 -17.61
C ILE A 278 -9.97 8.08 -18.35
N PHE A 279 -10.67 7.20 -17.63
CA PHE A 279 -11.35 6.07 -18.25
C PHE A 279 -12.74 6.44 -18.78
N ARG A 280 -13.32 7.58 -18.34
CA ARG A 280 -14.62 8.11 -18.81
C ARG A 280 -15.73 7.05 -18.88
N ASN A 281 -15.68 6.06 -17.99
CA ASN A 281 -16.70 5.03 -17.94
C ASN A 281 -18.04 5.69 -17.59
N PRO A 282 -19.16 5.26 -18.19
CA PRO A 282 -20.47 5.80 -17.86
C PRO A 282 -20.79 5.46 -16.39
N ILE A 283 -20.73 6.47 -15.53
CA ILE A 283 -21.08 6.34 -14.11
C ILE A 283 -22.50 6.89 -13.92
N SER A 284 -23.39 6.06 -13.40
CA SER A 284 -24.72 6.51 -12.98
C SER A 284 -24.61 7.55 -11.86
N TYR A 285 -25.50 8.53 -11.81
CA TYR A 285 -25.51 9.54 -10.74
C TYR A 285 -25.48 8.90 -9.34
N LEU A 286 -26.23 7.82 -9.12
CA LEU A 286 -26.25 7.11 -7.84
C LEU A 286 -24.92 6.42 -7.50
N ASN A 287 -24.20 5.94 -8.52
CA ASN A 287 -22.88 5.34 -8.34
C ASN A 287 -21.85 6.42 -7.93
N ALA A 288 -21.92 7.61 -8.54
CA ALA A 288 -21.10 8.75 -8.13
C ALA A 288 -21.37 9.17 -6.68
N VAL A 289 -22.65 9.19 -6.26
CA VAL A 289 -23.04 9.43 -4.86
C VAL A 289 -22.45 8.35 -3.94
N GLY A 290 -22.57 7.07 -4.30
CA GLY A 290 -21.98 5.96 -3.54
C GLY A 290 -20.47 6.11 -3.34
N CYS A 291 -19.74 6.44 -4.41
CA CYS A 291 -18.31 6.70 -4.34
C CYS A 291 -17.99 7.89 -3.41
N GLY A 292 -18.74 8.98 -3.50
CA GLY A 292 -18.60 10.14 -2.63
C GLY A 292 -18.79 9.79 -1.16
N VAL A 293 -19.85 9.04 -0.84
CA VAL A 293 -20.14 8.57 0.53
C VAL A 293 -19.01 7.68 1.05
N THR A 294 -18.47 6.77 0.23
CA THR A 294 -17.32 5.93 0.62
C THR A 294 -16.08 6.78 0.92
N LEU A 295 -15.75 7.76 0.08
CA LEU A 295 -14.59 8.64 0.29
C LEU A 295 -14.73 9.45 1.58
N VAL A 296 -15.90 10.06 1.80
CA VAL A 296 -16.19 10.78 3.06
C VAL A 296 -16.07 9.82 4.24
N GLY A 297 -16.63 8.62 4.15
CA GLY A 297 -16.48 7.58 5.17
C GLY A 297 -15.02 7.22 5.48
N CYS A 298 -14.17 7.07 4.47
CA CYS A 298 -12.74 6.80 4.66
C CYS A 298 -12.02 7.95 5.35
N THR A 299 -12.30 9.20 4.96
CA THR A 299 -11.73 10.38 5.62
C THR A 299 -12.16 10.48 7.09
N PHE A 300 -13.44 10.22 7.35
CA PHE A 300 -14.00 10.21 8.70
C PHE A 300 -13.40 9.08 9.56
N TYR A 301 -13.29 7.87 9.03
CA TYR A 301 -12.59 6.76 9.70
C TYR A 301 -11.14 7.13 10.05
N GLY A 302 -10.40 7.71 9.11
CA GLY A 302 -9.03 8.17 9.33
C GLY A 302 -8.95 9.20 10.46
N TYR A 303 -9.88 10.15 10.47
CA TYR A 303 -10.00 11.17 11.51
C TYR A 303 -10.33 10.58 12.89
N VAL A 304 -11.33 9.69 12.97
CA VAL A 304 -11.71 9.02 14.23
C VAL A 304 -10.55 8.20 14.78
N ARG A 305 -9.88 7.41 13.92
CA ARG A 305 -8.72 6.60 14.33
C ARG A 305 -7.58 7.49 14.81
N HIS A 306 -7.37 8.63 14.18
CA HIS A 306 -6.38 9.62 14.61
C HIS A 306 -6.70 10.16 16.01
N ILE A 307 -7.92 10.65 16.26
CA ILE A 307 -8.33 11.16 17.57
C ILE A 307 -8.14 10.09 18.65
N LEU A 308 -8.63 8.87 18.41
CA LEU A 308 -8.52 7.78 19.36
C LEU A 308 -7.06 7.37 19.62
N SER A 309 -6.17 7.58 18.64
CA SER A 309 -4.75 7.32 18.82
C SER A 309 -4.04 8.34 19.74
N GLN A 310 -4.61 9.54 19.90
CA GLN A 310 -4.11 10.62 20.75
C GLN A 310 -4.69 10.61 22.17
N GLN A 311 -5.81 9.92 22.40
CA GLN A 311 -6.43 9.87 23.74
C GLN A 311 -5.62 8.97 24.70
N PRO A 312 -5.34 9.43 25.93
CA PRO A 312 -4.80 8.57 26.97
C PRO A 312 -5.82 7.46 27.31
N PRO A 313 -5.37 6.26 27.71
CA PRO A 313 -6.27 5.14 28.00
C PRO A 313 -7.32 5.52 29.04
N VAL A 314 -8.59 5.29 28.71
CA VAL A 314 -9.70 5.38 29.66
C VAL A 314 -9.52 4.28 30.74
N PRO A 315 -9.56 4.61 32.04
CA PRO A 315 -9.52 3.60 33.09
C PRO A 315 -10.83 2.79 33.07
N GLY A 316 -10.76 1.47 32.82
CA GLY A 316 -11.91 0.57 33.04
C GLY A 316 -12.31 -0.40 31.91
N THR A 317 -11.77 -0.28 30.70
CA THR A 317 -12.04 -1.27 29.64
C THR A 317 -11.15 -2.52 29.79
N PRO A 318 -11.67 -3.75 29.58
CA PRO A 318 -10.87 -4.97 29.63
C PRO A 318 -9.64 -4.84 28.72
N ARG A 319 -8.46 -5.07 29.30
CA ARG A 319 -7.18 -5.02 28.58
C ARG A 319 -7.17 -6.10 27.50
N THR A 320 -7.35 -5.72 26.22
CA THR A 320 -6.73 -6.52 25.15
C THR A 320 -5.22 -6.57 25.39
N PRO A 321 -4.55 -7.69 25.08
CA PRO A 321 -3.09 -7.73 25.06
C PRO A 321 -2.59 -6.61 24.14
N ARG A 322 -2.09 -5.54 24.75
CA ARG A 322 -1.50 -4.41 24.03
C ARG A 322 -0.21 -4.90 23.40
N THR A 323 -0.04 -4.70 22.10
CA THR A 323 1.27 -4.36 21.56
C THR A 323 1.77 -3.14 22.33
N PRO A 324 2.89 -3.21 23.06
CA PRO A 324 3.34 -2.11 23.89
C PRO A 324 3.77 -0.95 23.00
N ARG A 325 2.92 0.09 22.91
CA ARG A 325 3.34 1.42 22.47
C ARG A 325 4.25 1.98 23.55
N SER A 326 5.55 2.04 23.27
CA SER A 326 6.53 2.70 24.12
C SER A 326 6.14 4.17 24.30
N LYS A 327 6.23 4.66 25.54
CA LYS A 327 6.03 6.05 25.99
C LYS A 327 7.04 7.06 25.39
N MET A 328 7.69 6.75 24.26
CA MET A 328 8.88 7.47 23.80
C MET A 328 8.64 8.46 22.63
N GLU A 329 7.39 8.70 22.23
CA GLU A 329 7.03 9.80 21.31
C GLU A 329 6.77 11.13 22.03
N LEU A 330 7.09 11.24 23.32
CA LEU A 330 6.97 12.47 24.12
C LEU A 330 8.31 13.16 24.41
N LEU A 331 9.38 12.81 23.68
CA LEU A 331 10.63 13.57 23.77
C LEU A 331 10.61 14.73 22.76
N PRO A 332 10.71 16.00 23.23
CA PRO A 332 10.86 17.13 22.35
C PRO A 332 12.24 17.04 21.69
N LEU A 333 12.29 16.99 20.35
CA LEU A 333 13.52 17.24 19.60
C LEU A 333 13.71 18.76 19.49
N VAL A 334 14.02 19.38 20.62
CA VAL A 334 14.71 20.68 20.66
C VAL A 334 16.02 20.41 21.39
N ASN A 335 17.12 20.69 20.68
CA ASN A 335 18.47 20.72 21.23
C ASN A 335 18.49 21.56 22.50
N ASP A 336 18.92 20.98 23.61
CA ASP A 336 19.73 21.71 24.58
C ASP A 336 21.04 20.96 24.74
N LYS A 337 22.06 21.48 24.05
CA LYS A 337 23.43 21.34 24.51
C LYS A 337 23.54 22.23 25.75
N LEU A 338 23.46 21.63 26.93
CA LEU A 338 24.06 22.21 28.12
C LEU A 338 25.43 21.58 28.28
N ASP A 339 26.43 22.41 27.97
CA ASP A 339 27.78 22.30 28.50
C ASP A 339 27.72 22.00 30.00
N ASP A 340 28.48 21.02 30.45
CA ASP A 340 29.13 21.14 31.75
C ASP A 340 30.61 20.77 31.61
N LYS A 341 31.41 21.77 31.96
CA LYS A 341 32.87 21.80 31.96
C LYS A 341 33.43 20.93 33.09
N VAL A 342 34.65 20.47 32.84
CA VAL A 342 35.81 20.30 33.74
C VAL A 342 35.54 20.50 35.23
#